data_AF-A0A1M5K0E3-F1
#
_entry.id   AF-A0A1M5K0E3-F1
#
_cell.length_a   1.000
_cell.length_b   1.000
_cell.length_c   1.000
_cell.angle_alpha   90.00
_cell.angle_beta   90.00
_cell.angle_gamma   90.00
#
_symmetry.space_group_name_H-M   'P 1'
#
loop_
_entity.id
_entity.type
_entity.pdbx_description
1 polymer ?
#
loop_
_entity_poly.entity_id
_entity_poly.type
_entity_poly.pdbx_seq_one_letter_code
_entity_poly.pdbx_strand_id
1 'polypeptide(L)'
;MITIVGYQEATNENGEPFNMLKLQGEVEMVQSEETGRHYATARKTMIASTFDDAMCEKLIGKEMPGAIEKVPCDPYEYEIPETGEKIILEHSWQYNPEPVSVSTEEHVFEGDRQQKVAF
;
A
#
# COMPACT_ATOMS: atom_id res chain seq x y z
N MET A 1 1.20 -13.26 4.87
CA MET A 1 2.65 -12.93 4.85
C MET A 1 2.93 -11.95 3.71
N ILE A 2 4.00 -11.16 3.81
CA ILE A 2 4.32 -10.15 2.79
C ILE A 2 5.70 -10.38 2.22
N THR A 3 5.83 -10.24 0.90
CA THR A 3 7.09 -10.43 0.19
C THR A 3 7.53 -9.11 -0.43
N ILE A 4 8.81 -8.78 -0.28
CA ILE A 4 9.40 -7.64 -1.00
C ILE A 4 9.65 -8.07 -2.44
N VAL A 5 8.94 -7.46 -3.39
CA VAL A 5 9.06 -7.80 -4.82
C VAL A 5 9.94 -6.82 -5.59
N GLY A 6 10.29 -5.70 -4.98
CA GLY A 6 11.17 -4.70 -5.58
C GLY A 6 11.24 -3.43 -4.77
N TYR A 7 11.79 -2.38 -5.38
CA TYR A 7 11.81 -1.03 -4.81
C TYR A 7 11.73 0.02 -5.92
N GLN A 8 11.60 1.28 -5.54
CA GLN A 8 11.53 2.43 -6.43
C GLN A 8 12.01 3.68 -5.69
N GLU A 9 12.86 4.49 -6.31
CA GLU A 9 13.20 5.81 -5.79
C GLU A 9 12.02 6.78 -5.93
N ALA A 10 11.77 7.54 -4.87
CA ALA A 10 10.84 8.64 -4.82
C ALA A 10 11.54 9.88 -4.24
N THR A 11 11.05 11.06 -4.58
CA THR A 11 11.59 12.33 -4.07
C THR A 11 10.59 12.95 -3.12
N ASN A 12 11.04 13.35 -1.93
CA ASN A 12 10.18 14.00 -0.94
C ASN A 12 10.00 15.49 -1.27
N GLU A 13 9.11 16.19 -0.58
CA GLU A 13 8.88 17.63 -0.76
C GLU A 13 10.15 18.49 -0.58
N ASN A 14 11.11 18.01 0.22
CA ASN A 14 12.42 18.64 0.43
C ASN A 14 13.42 18.43 -0.73
N GLY A 15 13.08 17.65 -1.76
CA GLY A 15 13.99 17.32 -2.86
C GLY A 15 15.00 16.20 -2.54
N GLU A 16 14.87 15.55 -1.38
CA GLU A 16 15.72 14.44 -0.99
C GLU A 16 15.19 13.12 -1.60
N PRO A 17 16.03 12.34 -2.31
CA PRO A 17 15.64 11.03 -2.81
C PRO A 17 15.57 10.02 -1.65
N PHE A 18 14.53 9.20 -1.64
CA PHE A 18 14.36 8.09 -0.72
C PHE A 18 13.84 6.86 -1.46
N ASN A 19 14.15 5.68 -0.93
CA ASN A 19 13.73 4.44 -1.53
C ASN A 19 12.38 3.98 -0.97
N MET A 20 11.48 3.57 -1.85
CA MET A 20 10.21 2.94 -1.51
C MET A 20 10.26 1.45 -1.83
N LEU A 21 9.98 0.59 -0.85
CA LEU A 21 9.92 -0.85 -1.05
C LEU A 21 8.54 -1.25 -1.58
N LYS A 22 8.53 -2.03 -2.66
CA LYS A 22 7.31 -2.65 -3.22
C LYS A 22 7.04 -3.95 -2.48
N LEU A 23 5.94 -3.96 -1.75
CA LEU A 23 5.46 -5.09 -0.98
C LEU A 23 4.33 -5.76 -1.73
N GLN A 24 4.36 -7.09 -1.76
CA GLN A 24 3.30 -7.92 -2.31
C GLN A 24 2.75 -8.81 -1.21
N GLY A 25 1.43 -8.81 -1.05
CA GLY A 25 0.73 -9.70 -0.14
C GLY A 25 0.52 -11.08 -0.72
N GLU A 26 -0.38 -11.82 -0.10
CA GLU A 26 -0.79 -13.14 -0.57
C GLU A 26 -1.46 -13.08 -1.94
N VAL A 27 -1.30 -14.17 -2.70
CA VAL A 27 -1.89 -14.32 -4.02
C VAL A 27 -3.36 -14.74 -3.85
N GLU A 28 -4.26 -13.95 -4.42
CA GLU A 28 -5.70 -14.19 -4.50
C GLU A 28 -6.06 -14.61 -5.93
N MET A 29 -6.93 -15.62 -6.10
CA MET A 29 -7.47 -15.96 -7.41
C MET A 29 -8.77 -15.21 -7.64
N VAL A 30 -8.80 -14.37 -8.68
CA VAL A 30 -9.99 -13.62 -9.08
C VAL A 30 -10.47 -14.15 -10.43
N GLN A 31 -11.77 -14.37 -10.56
CA GLN A 31 -12.38 -14.80 -11.81
C GLN A 31 -12.72 -13.57 -12.66
N SER A 32 -12.28 -13.56 -13.92
CA SER A 32 -12.68 -12.55 -14.90
C SER A 32 -14.16 -12.76 -15.24
N GLU A 33 -14.98 -11.72 -15.04
CA GLU A 33 -16.40 -11.74 -15.39
C GLU A 33 -16.62 -11.89 -16.91
N GLU A 34 -15.70 -11.38 -17.72
CA GLU A 34 -15.82 -11.43 -19.19
C GLU A 34 -15.48 -12.80 -19.79
N THR A 35 -14.44 -13.47 -19.26
CA THR A 35 -13.90 -14.70 -19.88
C THR A 35 -14.13 -15.95 -19.04
N GLY A 36 -14.59 -15.81 -17.79
CA GLY A 36 -14.74 -16.90 -16.82
C GLY A 36 -13.42 -17.52 -16.35
N ARG A 37 -12.27 -17.01 -16.78
CA ARG A 37 -10.93 -17.51 -16.42
C ARG A 37 -10.49 -16.98 -15.07
N HIS A 38 -9.79 -17.81 -14.30
CA HIS A 38 -9.19 -17.41 -13.04
C HIS A 38 -7.82 -16.78 -13.30
N TYR A 39 -7.58 -15.62 -12.71
CA TYR A 39 -6.32 -14.90 -12.74
C TYR A 39 -5.78 -14.79 -11.31
N ALA A 40 -4.51 -15.16 -11.15
CA ALA A 40 -3.79 -14.90 -9.91
C ALA A 40 -3.45 -13.41 -9.84
N THR A 41 -4.03 -12.72 -8.87
CA THR A 41 -3.68 -11.34 -8.52
C THR A 41 -3.10 -11.31 -7.12
N ALA A 42 -2.32 -10.29 -6.80
CA ALA A 42 -1.80 -10.09 -5.46
C ALA A 42 -1.87 -8.61 -5.12
N ARG A 43 -2.26 -8.31 -3.89
CA ARG A 43 -2.29 -6.93 -3.40
C ARG A 43 -0.86 -6.40 -3.33
N LYS A 44 -0.67 -5.17 -3.79
CA LYS A 44 0.64 -4.50 -3.81
C LYS A 44 0.51 -3.17 -3.10
N THR A 45 1.50 -2.85 -2.27
CA THR A 45 1.62 -1.55 -1.62
C THR A 45 3.08 -1.10 -1.64
N MET A 46 3.31 0.20 -1.44
CA MET A 46 4.64 0.77 -1.37
C MET A 46 4.84 1.41 0.00
N ILE A 47 5.97 1.11 0.64
CA ILE A 47 6.34 1.73 1.90
C ILE A 47 7.62 2.53 1.73
N ALA A 48 7.66 3.74 2.31
CA ALA A 48 8.90 4.50 2.38
C ALA A 48 9.92 3.77 3.24
N SER A 49 11.18 3.82 2.83
CA SER A 49 12.28 3.18 3.52
C SER A 49 13.49 4.10 3.59
N THR A 50 14.25 3.94 4.66
CA THR A 50 15.50 4.67 4.89
C THR A 50 16.72 3.91 4.37
N PHE A 51 16.51 2.82 3.63
CA PHE A 51 17.59 1.98 3.11
C PHE A 51 18.17 2.52 1.79
N ASP A 52 19.47 2.34 1.61
CA ASP A 52 20.16 2.54 0.33
C ASP A 52 19.78 1.46 -0.70
N ASP A 53 19.97 1.74 -1.99
CA ASP A 53 19.74 0.82 -3.11
C ASP A 53 20.34 -0.57 -2.89
N ALA A 54 21.60 -0.62 -2.48
CA ALA A 54 22.32 -1.88 -2.26
C ALA A 54 21.71 -2.73 -1.13
N MET A 55 21.03 -2.09 -0.17
CA MET A 55 20.32 -2.81 0.88
C MET A 55 18.92 -3.21 0.40
N CYS A 56 18.21 -2.33 -0.31
CA CYS A 56 16.93 -2.62 -0.95
C CYS A 56 17.01 -3.84 -1.87
N GLU A 57 18.03 -3.94 -2.73
CA GLU A 57 18.26 -5.10 -3.60
C GLU A 57 18.42 -6.41 -2.82
N LYS A 58 19.11 -6.38 -1.67
CA LYS A 58 19.28 -7.56 -0.80
C LYS A 58 18.01 -7.96 -0.06
N LEU A 59 17.04 -7.05 0.05
CA LEU A 59 15.77 -7.29 0.69
C LEU A 59 14.74 -7.88 -0.29
N ILE A 60 14.92 -7.72 -1.60
CA ILE A 60 14.05 -8.33 -2.62
C ILE A 60 14.03 -9.86 -2.45
N GLY A 61 12.84 -10.43 -2.41
CA GLY A 61 12.61 -11.86 -2.18
C GLY A 61 12.55 -12.26 -0.71
N LYS A 62 12.79 -11.34 0.24
CA LYS A 62 12.54 -11.63 1.65
C LYS A 62 11.07 -11.52 1.99
N GLU A 63 10.67 -12.38 2.93
CA GLU A 63 9.33 -12.42 3.50
C GLU A 63 9.35 -11.75 4.87
N MET A 64 8.31 -10.98 5.15
CA MET A 64 8.13 -10.22 6.38
C MET A 64 6.76 -10.55 7.00
N PRO A 65 6.67 -10.62 8.34
CA PRO A 65 5.39 -10.73 9.02
C PRO A 65 4.59 -9.43 8.84
N GLY A 66 3.31 -9.57 8.52
CA GLY A 66 2.41 -8.46 8.24
C GLY A 66 1.30 -8.84 7.27
N ALA A 67 0.33 -7.95 7.08
CA ALA A 67 -0.71 -8.06 6.07
C ALA A 67 -0.96 -6.71 5.38
N ILE A 68 -1.43 -6.77 4.13
CA ILE A 68 -1.85 -5.58 3.38
C ILE A 68 -3.35 -5.43 3.64
N GLU A 69 -3.70 -4.40 4.39
CA GLU A 69 -5.07 -4.14 4.80
C GLU A 69 -5.69 -3.01 3.99
N LYS A 70 -7.01 -3.11 3.84
CA LYS A 70 -7.82 -2.12 3.14
C LYS A 70 -8.24 -1.06 4.17
N VAL A 71 -7.58 0.09 4.15
CA VAL A 71 -7.85 1.19 5.08
C VAL A 71 -8.85 2.14 4.42
N PRO A 72 -9.96 2.51 5.08
CA PRO A 72 -10.85 3.55 4.56
C PRO A 72 -10.11 4.89 4.52
N CYS A 73 -10.21 5.60 3.41
CA CYS A 73 -9.60 6.91 3.20
C CYS A 73 -10.61 7.82 2.48
N ASP A 74 -10.34 9.13 2.48
CA ASP A 74 -11.16 10.08 1.74
C ASP A 74 -11.33 9.65 0.27
N PRO A 75 -12.55 9.71 -0.28
CA PRO A 75 -12.85 9.30 -1.66
C PRO A 75 -11.93 10.02 -2.64
N TYR A 76 -11.14 9.26 -3.38
CA TYR A 76 -10.27 9.78 -4.43
C TYR A 76 -10.68 9.23 -5.80
N GLU A 77 -10.58 10.09 -6.82
CA GLU A 77 -10.80 9.69 -8.20
C GLU A 77 -9.57 8.88 -8.67
N TYR A 78 -9.78 7.61 -8.98
CA TYR A 78 -8.80 6.72 -9.56
C TYR A 78 -9.20 6.38 -10.98
N GLU A 79 -8.34 6.72 -11.92
CA GLU A 79 -8.51 6.31 -13.32
C GLU A 79 -7.92 4.91 -13.49
N ILE A 80 -8.77 3.95 -13.85
CA ILE A 80 -8.34 2.58 -14.11
C ILE A 80 -7.48 2.60 -15.39
N PRO A 81 -6.18 2.26 -15.34
CA PRO A 81 -5.30 2.38 -16.51
C PRO A 81 -5.67 1.42 -17.66
N GLU A 82 -6.43 0.36 -17.39
CA GLU A 82 -6.90 -0.58 -18.40
C GLU A 82 -8.14 -0.09 -19.16
N THR A 83 -9.06 0.63 -18.50
CA THR A 83 -10.34 1.03 -19.11
C THR A 83 -10.49 2.54 -19.33
N GLY A 84 -9.67 3.36 -18.67
CA GLY A 84 -9.80 4.83 -18.67
C GLY A 84 -11.02 5.34 -17.89
N GLU A 85 -11.69 4.47 -17.13
CA GLU A 85 -12.82 4.85 -16.30
C GLU A 85 -12.35 5.44 -14.97
N LYS A 86 -12.93 6.59 -14.63
CA LYS A 86 -12.72 7.28 -13.36
C LYS A 86 -13.65 6.68 -12.32
N ILE A 87 -13.11 5.83 -11.45
CA ILE A 87 -13.83 5.28 -10.30
C ILE A 87 -13.47 6.07 -9.04
N ILE A 88 -14.43 6.20 -8.13
CA ILE A 88 -14.16 6.79 -6.82
C ILE A 88 -13.76 5.64 -5.90
N LEU A 89 -12.54 5.68 -5.38
CA LEU A 89 -12.04 4.73 -4.40
C LEU A 89 -12.05 5.39 -3.02
N GLU A 90 -12.78 4.79 -2.08
CA GLU A 90 -12.87 5.21 -0.67
C GLU A 90 -11.91 4.42 0.23
N HIS A 91 -10.94 3.75 -0.38
CA HIS A 91 -10.07 2.81 0.32
C HIS A 91 -8.67 2.77 -0.28
N SER A 92 -7.68 2.69 0.59
CA SER A 92 -6.27 2.57 0.25
C SER A 92 -5.67 1.28 0.81
N TRP A 93 -4.60 0.79 0.19
CA TRP A 93 -3.89 -0.41 0.61
C TRP A 93 -2.68 -0.04 1.45
N GLN A 94 -2.72 -0.36 2.75
CA GLN A 94 -1.62 -0.05 3.67
C GLN A 94 -1.00 -1.31 4.25
N TYR A 95 0.31 -1.27 4.44
CA TYR A 95 1.05 -2.31 5.14
C TYR A 95 0.80 -2.21 6.65
N ASN A 96 0.32 -3.30 7.25
CA ASN A 96 0.24 -3.43 8.71
C ASN A 96 1.21 -4.53 9.21
N PRO A 97 2.22 -4.18 10.03
CA PRO A 97 3.14 -5.16 10.62
C PRO A 97 2.46 -6.05 11.68
N GLU A 98 1.40 -5.57 12.33
CA GLU A 98 0.61 -6.32 13.31
C GLU A 98 -0.84 -6.36 12.83
N PRO A 99 -1.20 -7.29 11.92
CA PRO A 99 -2.58 -7.45 11.49
C PRO A 99 -3.38 -7.94 12.70
N VAL A 100 -4.03 -7.02 13.39
CA VAL A 100 -5.17 -7.36 14.24
C VAL A 100 -6.17 -8.01 13.30
N SER A 101 -6.57 -9.24 13.61
CA SER A 101 -7.65 -9.92 12.91
C SER A 101 -8.96 -9.17 13.17
N VAL A 102 -9.13 -7.99 12.58
CA VAL A 102 -10.33 -7.18 12.76
C VAL A 102 -11.39 -7.75 11.83
N SER A 103 -12.10 -8.74 12.37
CA SER A 103 -13.50 -8.90 12.07
C SER A 103 -14.17 -7.59 12.48
N THR A 104 -14.57 -6.76 11.51
CA THR A 104 -15.54 -5.65 11.59
C THR A 104 -15.56 -4.78 12.87
N GLU A 105 -15.42 -3.45 12.69
CA GLU A 105 -15.38 -2.38 13.72
C GLU A 105 -14.00 -2.32 14.44
N GLU A 106 -13.25 -1.22 14.42
CA GLU A 106 -13.64 0.13 14.83
C GLU A 106 -12.91 1.24 14.05
N HIS A 107 -13.66 2.30 13.77
CA HIS A 107 -13.20 3.60 13.33
C HIS A 107 -12.54 4.30 14.54
N VAL A 108 -11.23 4.50 14.55
CA VAL A 108 -10.58 5.44 15.48
C VAL A 108 -9.86 6.50 14.65
N PHE A 109 -10.64 7.51 14.27
CA PHE A 109 -10.17 8.77 13.76
C PHE A 109 -9.68 9.58 14.98
N GLU A 110 -8.40 9.47 15.34
CA GLU A 110 -7.82 10.36 16.35
C GLU A 110 -7.12 11.53 15.65
N GLY A 111 -7.92 12.54 15.34
CA GLY A 111 -7.39 13.85 15.01
C GLY A 111 -7.00 14.57 16.30
N ASP A 112 -5.77 15.07 16.37
CA ASP A 112 -5.45 16.21 17.24
C ASP A 112 -4.79 17.34 16.44
N ARG A 113 -5.69 18.24 16.04
CA ARG A 113 -5.60 19.70 15.93
C ARG A 113 -4.21 20.35 16.00
N GLN A 114 -3.99 21.20 15.00
CA GLN A 114 -3.11 22.37 15.07
C GLN A 114 -3.20 23.09 16.42
N GLN A 115 -2.05 23.46 16.99
CA GLN A 115 -1.98 24.69 17.78
C GLN A 115 -0.72 25.49 17.46
N LYS A 116 -0.95 26.61 16.77
CA LYS A 116 -0.11 27.81 16.81
C LYS A 116 0.27 28.13 18.26
N VAL A 117 1.54 28.41 18.51
CA VAL A 117 1.92 29.43 19.50
C VAL A 117 3.03 30.30 18.92
N ALA A 118 2.71 31.59 18.80
CA ALA A 118 3.62 32.67 18.54
C ALA A 118 4.37 33.03 19.83
N PHE A 119 5.63 33.45 19.69
CA PHE A 119 6.26 34.46 20.54
C PHE A 119 7.17 35.32 19.65
#